data_AF-A0A978TND8-F1
#
_entry.id   AF-A0A978TND8-F1
#
_cell.length_a   1.000
_cell.length_b   1.000
_cell.length_c   1.000
_cell.angle_alpha   90.00
_cell.angle_beta   90.00
_cell.angle_gamma   90.00
#
_symmetry.space_group_name_H-M   'P 1'
#
loop_
_entity.id
_entity.type
_entity.pdbx_description
1 polymer ?
#
loop_
_entity_poly.entity_id
_entity_poly.type
_entity_poly.pdbx_seq_one_letter_code
_entity_poly.pdbx_strand_id
1 'polypeptide(L)'
;MKQRVKLLSLTVAITVSLLILGAILVVLGIFDELLQWDIFSYQVEAVLMGVFFTSLALSAFGVAMTIVLGIQEIVTSISAFGRDRGLIEPDKIPEAKKQTYALYIVGIIGALAILIAGLSLVDRRVQVHRSQVFKTIASEQLQKLQSRFIQQLVQLQTPPQNNVPRTLHDLIQSVQKLSFVSQMAVYLPDSQDNTAIWSYQSFNYTEQYDPKKGFERLVVAKEYEQAIQEAFQGQPELLKVINDRTGFTWYYDIKNPQGKTIAVLRINGDPDEDFREYQIAD
;
A
#
# COMPACT_ATOMS: atom_id res chain seq x y z
N MET A 1 41.03 31.44 14.90
CA MET A 1 39.58 31.68 14.62
C MET A 1 39.08 31.00 13.36
N LYS A 2 39.60 31.31 12.15
CA LYS A 2 39.09 30.75 10.86
C LYS A 2 39.07 29.21 10.77
N GLN A 3 40.03 28.49 11.36
CA GLN A 3 40.04 27.01 11.37
C GLN A 3 39.00 26.40 12.32
N ARG A 4 38.73 27.02 13.48
CA ARG A 4 37.70 26.56 14.43
C ARG A 4 36.29 26.76 13.85
N VAL A 5 36.05 27.88 13.17
CA VAL A 5 34.78 28.15 12.47
C VAL A 5 34.56 27.18 11.30
N LYS A 6 35.62 26.83 10.54
CA LYS A 6 35.52 25.81 9.48
C LYS A 6 35.20 24.41 10.04
N LEU A 7 35.85 23.99 11.13
CA LEU A 7 35.56 22.72 11.80
C LEU A 7 34.12 22.68 12.33
N LEU A 8 33.66 23.75 12.99
CA LEU A 8 32.27 23.85 13.44
C LEU A 8 31.27 23.80 12.27
N SER A 9 31.53 24.49 11.16
CA SER A 9 30.66 24.44 9.98
C SER A 9 30.62 23.05 9.33
N LEU A 10 31.75 22.32 9.34
CA LEU A 10 31.84 20.97 8.81
C LEU A 10 31.07 19.99 9.70
N THR A 11 31.23 20.10 11.03
CA THR A 11 30.48 19.28 11.98
C THR A 11 28.99 19.53 11.83
N VAL A 12 28.55 20.78 11.76
CA VAL A 12 27.13 21.12 11.54
C VAL A 12 26.63 20.57 10.20
N ALA A 13 27.39 20.70 9.11
CA ALA A 13 26.99 20.18 7.80
C ALA A 13 26.89 18.64 7.78
N ILE A 14 27.79 17.94 8.47
CA ILE A 14 27.77 16.48 8.62
C ILE A 14 26.58 16.06 9.49
N THR A 15 26.31 16.75 10.61
CA THR A 15 25.17 16.47 11.47
C THR A 15 23.85 16.71 10.76
N VAL A 16 23.72 17.80 9.99
CA VAL A 16 22.52 18.09 9.18
C VAL A 16 22.34 17.04 8.08
N SER A 17 23.42 16.64 7.40
CA SER A 17 23.36 15.58 6.38
C SER A 17 22.93 14.22 6.97
N LEU A 18 23.47 13.86 8.15
CA LEU A 18 23.09 12.65 8.88
C LEU A 18 21.63 12.71 9.38
N LEU A 19 21.17 13.88 9.81
CA LEU A 19 19.78 14.12 10.21
C LEU A 19 18.81 14.00 9.03
N ILE A 20 19.18 14.52 7.85
CA ILE A 20 18.38 14.41 6.64
C ILE A 20 18.33 12.95 6.17
N LEU A 21 19.48 12.27 6.12
CA LEU A 21 19.53 10.83 5.80
C LEU A 21 18.72 10.01 6.80
N GLY A 22 18.88 10.28 8.10
CA GLY A 22 18.10 9.69 9.17
C GLY A 22 16.60 9.91 8.95
N ALA A 23 16.16 11.16 8.74
CA ALA A 23 14.77 11.50 8.50
C ALA A 23 14.18 10.85 7.23
N ILE A 24 14.96 10.72 6.15
CA ILE A 24 14.53 10.00 4.94
C ILE A 24 14.32 8.51 5.26
N LEU A 25 15.25 7.88 5.98
CA LEU A 25 15.16 6.47 6.36
C LEU A 25 14.05 6.22 7.39
N VAL A 26 13.84 7.15 8.32
CA VAL A 26 12.72 7.19 9.27
C VAL A 26 11.39 7.19 8.52
N VAL A 27 11.25 8.10 7.56
CA VAL A 27 10.03 8.21 6.78
C VAL A 27 9.85 6.96 5.93
N LEU A 28 10.90 6.40 5.34
CA LEU A 28 10.77 5.13 4.62
C LEU A 28 10.35 3.96 5.53
N GLY A 29 10.86 3.87 6.75
CA GLY A 29 10.49 2.80 7.70
C GLY A 29 9.10 2.97 8.34
N ILE A 30 8.74 4.18 8.77
CA ILE A 30 7.40 4.47 9.31
C ILE A 30 6.33 4.24 8.24
N PHE A 31 6.62 4.57 6.98
CA PHE A 31 5.72 4.29 5.87
C PHE A 31 5.74 2.81 5.46
N ASP A 32 6.82 2.06 5.67
CA ASP A 32 6.83 0.59 5.49
C ASP A 32 5.87 -0.10 6.48
N GLU A 33 5.88 0.32 7.74
CA GLU A 33 5.01 -0.22 8.79
C GLU A 33 3.56 0.30 8.69
N LEU A 34 3.33 1.60 8.39
CA LEU A 34 1.99 2.19 8.27
C LEU A 34 1.29 1.91 6.93
N LEU A 35 2.04 1.69 5.85
CA LEU A 35 1.48 1.41 4.53
C LEU A 35 1.70 -0.03 4.05
N GLN A 36 2.26 -0.91 4.90
CA GLN A 36 2.55 -2.31 4.59
C GLN A 36 3.34 -2.44 3.27
N TRP A 37 4.40 -1.66 3.12
CA TRP A 37 5.07 -1.55 1.84
C TRP A 37 5.96 -2.75 1.47
N ASP A 38 6.26 -3.64 2.41
CA ASP A 38 7.02 -4.87 2.15
C ASP A 38 8.35 -4.62 1.40
N ILE A 39 8.96 -3.43 1.54
CA ILE A 39 10.14 -3.06 0.74
C ILE A 39 11.42 -3.63 1.35
N PHE A 40 11.46 -3.78 2.68
CA PHE A 40 12.66 -4.20 3.40
C PHE A 40 12.46 -5.57 4.05
N SER A 41 13.51 -6.40 4.05
CA SER A 41 13.49 -7.64 4.84
C SER A 41 13.46 -7.31 6.33
N TYR A 42 12.91 -8.19 7.17
CA TYR A 42 12.84 -8.00 8.64
C TYR A 42 14.20 -7.61 9.28
N GLN A 43 15.29 -8.11 8.71
CA GLN A 43 16.66 -7.80 9.17
C GLN A 43 17.07 -6.36 8.81
N VAL A 44 16.66 -5.87 7.63
CA VAL A 44 16.92 -4.50 7.18
C VAL A 44 16.01 -3.52 7.91
N GLU A 45 14.76 -3.88 8.19
CA GLU A 45 13.82 -3.11 9.00
C GLU A 45 14.34 -2.88 10.42
N ALA A 46 14.84 -3.93 11.08
CA ALA A 46 15.47 -3.82 12.40
C ALA A 46 16.72 -2.91 12.39
N VAL A 47 17.53 -2.97 11.32
CA VAL A 47 18.69 -2.08 11.14
C VAL A 47 18.23 -0.64 10.88
N LEU A 48 17.18 -0.43 10.08
CA LEU A 48 16.60 0.89 9.81
C LEU A 48 16.01 1.51 11.08
N MET A 49 15.31 0.72 11.91
CA MET A 49 14.85 1.11 13.25
C MET A 49 16.03 1.46 14.18
N GLY A 50 17.11 0.68 14.14
CA GLY A 50 18.35 1.00 14.87
C GLY A 50 18.96 2.34 14.42
N VAL A 51 19.02 2.57 13.11
CA VAL A 51 19.50 3.84 12.52
C VAL A 51 18.56 4.99 12.87
N PHE A 52 17.24 4.76 12.90
CA PHE A 52 16.22 5.72 13.35
C PHE A 52 16.49 6.18 14.78
N PHE A 53 16.57 5.26 15.75
CA PHE A 53 16.77 5.61 17.16
C PHE A 53 18.14 6.27 17.40
N THR A 54 19.15 5.83 16.66
CA THR A 54 20.49 6.45 16.71
C THR A 54 20.47 7.87 16.15
N SER A 55 19.76 8.12 15.06
CA SER A 55 19.59 9.45 14.46
C SER A 55 18.78 10.38 15.36
N LEU A 56 17.73 9.86 16.01
CA LEU A 56 16.94 10.58 17.01
C LEU A 56 17.82 10.98 18.20
N ALA A 57 18.60 10.04 18.74
CA ALA A 57 19.55 10.31 19.82
C ALA A 57 20.63 11.34 19.41
N LEU A 58 21.16 11.25 18.19
CA LEU A 58 22.15 12.20 17.66
C LEU A 58 21.56 13.60 17.49
N SER A 59 20.29 13.69 17.06
CA SER A 59 19.57 14.95 16.92
C SER A 59 19.29 15.61 18.27
N ALA A 60 18.85 14.83 19.27
CA ALA A 60 18.65 15.30 20.63
C ALA A 60 19.99 15.77 21.25
N PHE A 61 21.07 15.04 21.00
CA PHE A 61 22.42 15.44 21.40
C PHE A 61 22.87 16.73 20.69
N GLY A 62 22.60 16.88 19.39
CA GLY A 62 22.89 18.10 18.63
C GLY A 62 22.14 19.32 19.15
N VAL A 63 20.84 19.19 19.45
CA VAL A 63 20.02 20.24 20.07
C VAL A 63 20.57 20.59 21.45
N ALA A 64 20.88 19.60 22.28
CA ALA A 64 21.46 19.81 23.60
C ALA A 64 22.83 20.52 23.53
N MET A 65 23.70 20.13 22.60
CA MET A 65 24.98 20.80 22.35
C MET A 65 24.80 22.23 21.86
N THR A 66 23.79 22.50 21.03
CA THR A 66 23.50 23.86 20.55
C THR A 66 22.99 24.74 21.70
N ILE A 67 22.21 24.18 22.63
CA ILE A 67 21.78 24.87 23.85
C ILE A 67 22.97 25.12 24.78
N VAL A 68 23.83 24.12 25.02
CA VAL A 68 25.01 24.27 25.89
C VAL A 68 26.02 25.26 25.31
N LEU A 69 26.32 25.18 24.00
CA LEU A 69 27.19 26.13 23.32
C LEU A 69 26.56 27.52 23.29
N GLY A 70 25.26 27.64 23.04
CA GLY A 70 24.54 28.91 23.10
C GLY A 70 24.55 29.54 24.49
N ILE A 71 24.36 28.75 25.56
CA ILE A 71 24.48 29.22 26.94
C ILE A 71 25.93 29.61 27.26
N GLN A 72 26.93 28.85 26.80
CA GLN A 72 28.33 29.22 26.97
C GLN A 72 28.66 30.52 26.23
N GLU A 73 28.16 30.72 25.01
CA GLU A 73 28.35 31.96 24.25
C GLU A 73 27.66 33.14 24.94
N ILE A 74 26.45 32.94 25.50
CA ILE A 74 25.75 33.96 26.30
C ILE A 74 26.52 34.28 27.59
N VAL A 75 27.01 33.29 28.34
CA VAL A 75 27.80 33.50 29.56
C VAL A 75 29.15 34.14 29.26
N THR A 76 29.78 33.79 28.14
CA THR A 76 31.03 34.42 27.68
C THR A 76 30.78 35.87 27.24
N SER A 77 29.65 36.12 26.58
CA SER A 77 29.22 37.47 26.18
C SER A 77 28.86 38.34 27.38
N ILE A 78 28.19 37.79 28.40
CA ILE A 78 27.84 38.47 29.65
C ILE A 78 29.09 38.74 30.51
N SER A 79 30.03 37.78 30.58
CA SER A 79 31.29 37.97 31.29
C SER A 79 32.26 38.92 30.58
N ALA A 80 32.17 39.05 29.25
CA ALA A 80 32.82 40.12 28.48
C ALA A 80 32.13 41.48 28.73
N PHE A 81 30.80 41.53 28.78
CA PHE A 81 30.03 42.74 29.11
C PHE A 81 30.32 43.28 30.53
N GLY A 82 30.65 42.40 31.48
CA GLY A 82 31.07 42.78 32.83
C GLY A 82 32.48 43.38 32.92
N ARG A 83 33.31 43.24 31.87
CA ARG A 83 34.70 43.73 31.84
C ARG A 83 34.91 45.03 31.07
N ASP A 84 34.00 45.41 30.16
CA ASP A 84 34.06 46.68 29.44
C ASP A 84 32.95 47.64 29.86
N ARG A 85 33.13 48.26 31.04
CA ARG A 85 32.54 49.59 31.27
C ARG A 85 33.42 50.62 30.59
N GLY A 86 33.25 50.77 29.27
CA GLY A 86 33.96 51.78 28.49
C GLY A 86 33.67 51.69 26.99
N LEU A 87 32.60 52.36 26.57
CA LEU A 87 32.42 52.93 25.21
C LEU A 87 32.71 52.02 24.00
N ILE A 88 31.76 51.16 23.58
CA ILE A 88 31.58 50.83 22.16
C ILE A 88 30.07 50.67 21.89
N GLU A 89 29.55 51.41 20.91
CA GLU A 89 28.18 51.25 20.38
C GLU A 89 27.89 49.78 20.07
N PRO A 90 26.64 49.30 20.20
CA PRO A 90 26.31 47.93 19.85
C PRO A 90 26.58 47.73 18.37
N ASP A 91 27.67 47.06 18.06
CA ASP A 91 28.03 46.64 16.72
C ASP A 91 26.83 45.85 16.19
N LYS A 92 26.22 46.35 15.10
CA LYS A 92 25.01 45.79 14.51
C LYS A 92 25.28 44.33 14.19
N ILE A 93 24.79 43.43 15.04
CA ILE A 93 24.70 42.01 14.71
C ILE A 93 23.95 41.96 13.38
N PRO A 94 24.55 41.45 12.29
CA PRO A 94 23.87 41.44 11.01
C PRO A 94 22.65 40.54 11.16
N GLU A 95 21.46 41.15 11.25
CA GLU A 95 20.19 40.46 11.08
C GLU A 95 20.28 39.73 9.75
N ALA A 96 20.35 38.40 9.79
CA ALA A 96 20.31 37.60 8.57
C ALA A 96 19.04 38.01 7.82
N LYS A 97 19.24 38.58 6.61
CA LYS A 97 18.16 39.15 5.77
C LYS A 97 16.97 38.21 5.79
N LYS A 98 15.77 38.70 6.15
CA LYS A 98 14.51 37.91 6.20
C LYS A 98 14.26 37.06 4.94
N GLN A 99 14.81 37.49 3.80
CA GLN A 99 14.84 36.76 2.53
C GLN A 99 15.57 35.41 2.60
N THR A 100 16.69 35.32 3.33
CA THR A 100 17.48 34.11 3.49
C THR A 100 16.70 33.05 4.27
N TYR A 101 15.98 33.43 5.33
CA TYR A 101 15.08 32.53 6.07
C TYR A 101 13.92 32.04 5.22
N ALA A 102 13.29 32.92 4.42
CA ALA A 102 12.24 32.52 3.49
C ALA A 102 12.76 31.52 2.44
N LEU A 103 13.97 31.72 1.93
CA LEU A 103 14.61 30.83 0.95
C LEU A 103 14.91 29.45 1.56
N TYR A 104 15.34 29.40 2.83
CA TYR A 104 15.49 28.14 3.57
C TYR A 104 14.16 27.41 3.79
N ILE A 105 13.09 28.13 4.17
CA ILE A 105 11.76 27.54 4.35
C ILE A 105 11.23 26.97 3.02
N VAL A 106 11.36 27.71 1.93
CA VAL A 106 10.99 27.23 0.58
C VAL A 106 11.82 26.01 0.18
N GLY A 107 13.12 26.02 0.48
CA GLY A 107 14.01 24.86 0.25
C GLY A 107 13.57 23.61 1.01
N ILE A 108 13.18 23.76 2.29
CA ILE A 108 12.69 22.65 3.13
C ILE A 108 11.35 22.13 2.60
N ILE A 109 10.40 23.01 2.26
CA ILE A 109 9.11 22.60 1.68
C ILE A 109 9.31 21.89 0.34
N GLY A 110 10.21 22.40 -0.51
CA GLY A 110 10.56 21.76 -1.78
C GLY A 110 11.16 20.35 -1.58
N ALA A 111 12.07 20.20 -0.62
CA ALA A 111 12.65 18.90 -0.29
C ALA A 111 11.59 17.90 0.23
N LEU A 112 10.66 18.36 1.08
CA LEU A 112 9.54 17.54 1.57
C LEU A 112 8.60 17.13 0.43
N ALA A 113 8.29 18.03 -0.50
CA ALA A 113 7.43 17.73 -1.65
C ALA A 113 8.06 16.67 -2.57
N ILE A 114 9.37 16.77 -2.84
CA ILE A 114 10.11 15.77 -3.62
C ILE A 114 10.08 14.41 -2.91
N LEU A 115 10.24 14.41 -1.59
CA LEU A 115 10.24 13.20 -0.78
C LEU A 115 8.86 12.51 -0.79
N ILE A 116 7.78 13.26 -0.59
CA ILE A 116 6.40 12.75 -0.67
C ILE A 116 6.10 12.21 -2.08
N ALA A 117 6.54 12.90 -3.14
CA ALA A 117 6.36 12.43 -4.50
C ALA A 117 7.14 11.13 -4.77
N GLY A 118 8.38 11.03 -4.30
CA GLY A 118 9.20 9.82 -4.39
C GLY A 118 8.55 8.63 -3.67
N LEU A 119 8.05 8.86 -2.46
CA LEU A 119 7.31 7.89 -1.67
C LEU A 119 6.04 7.42 -2.39
N SER A 120 5.24 8.34 -2.93
CA SER A 120 4.03 7.98 -3.68
C SER A 120 4.31 7.12 -4.93
N LEU A 121 5.45 7.33 -5.59
CA LEU A 121 5.86 6.47 -6.71
C LEU A 121 6.25 5.06 -6.25
N VAL A 122 6.92 4.97 -5.10
CA VAL A 122 7.29 3.68 -4.49
C VAL A 122 6.04 2.93 -4.03
N ASP A 123 5.12 3.60 -3.32
CA ASP A 123 3.79 3.07 -2.95
C ASP A 123 3.09 2.42 -4.13
N ARG A 124 2.97 3.19 -5.22
CA ARG A 124 2.28 2.76 -6.41
C ARG A 124 2.95 1.53 -7.02
N ARG A 125 4.29 1.46 -7.00
CA ARG A 125 5.04 0.32 -7.52
C ARG A 125 4.83 -0.93 -6.67
N VAL A 126 4.84 -0.78 -5.35
CA VAL A 126 4.53 -1.86 -4.40
C VAL A 126 3.12 -2.36 -4.60
N GLN A 127 2.12 -1.47 -4.62
CA GLN A 127 0.71 -1.81 -4.84
C GLN A 127 0.49 -2.56 -6.16
N VAL A 128 1.15 -2.11 -7.24
CA VAL A 128 1.14 -2.82 -8.52
C VAL A 128 1.69 -4.23 -8.36
N HIS A 129 2.86 -4.38 -7.74
CA HIS A 129 3.49 -5.68 -7.52
C HIS A 129 2.61 -6.61 -6.67
N ARG A 130 2.15 -6.16 -5.49
CA ARG A 130 1.26 -6.92 -4.59
C ARG A 130 -0.01 -7.36 -5.32
N SER A 131 -0.62 -6.47 -6.12
CA SER A 131 -1.81 -6.82 -6.89
C SER A 131 -1.55 -7.87 -7.98
N GLN A 132 -0.36 -7.86 -8.59
CA GLN A 132 0.05 -8.87 -9.58
C GLN A 132 0.30 -10.21 -8.90
N VAL A 133 1.04 -10.23 -7.79
CA VAL A 133 1.31 -11.43 -6.99
C VAL A 133 -0.01 -12.08 -6.57
N PHE A 134 -0.94 -11.29 -6.00
CA PHE A 134 -2.28 -11.76 -5.64
C PHE A 134 -2.99 -12.44 -6.81
N LYS A 135 -3.05 -11.79 -7.98
CA LYS A 135 -3.75 -12.34 -9.16
C LYS A 135 -3.10 -13.63 -9.67
N THR A 136 -1.77 -13.71 -9.64
CA THR A 136 -1.03 -14.93 -10.03
C THR A 136 -1.37 -16.08 -9.09
N ILE A 137 -1.26 -15.88 -7.77
CA ILE A 137 -1.56 -16.92 -6.78
C ILE A 137 -3.03 -17.33 -6.87
N ALA A 138 -3.95 -16.35 -6.94
CA ALA A 138 -5.37 -16.62 -7.10
C ALA A 138 -5.62 -17.46 -8.36
N SER A 139 -4.97 -17.13 -9.48
CA SER A 139 -5.07 -17.90 -10.71
C SER A 139 -4.61 -19.34 -10.57
N GLU A 140 -3.45 -19.56 -9.96
CA GLU A 140 -2.91 -20.91 -9.75
C GLU A 140 -3.80 -21.76 -8.84
N GLN A 141 -4.30 -21.19 -7.74
CA GLN A 141 -5.17 -21.91 -6.81
C GLN A 141 -6.53 -22.22 -7.45
N LEU A 142 -7.10 -21.29 -8.21
CA LEU A 142 -8.38 -21.51 -8.88
C LEU A 142 -8.27 -22.49 -10.04
N GLN A 143 -7.15 -22.50 -10.78
CA GLN A 143 -6.92 -23.49 -11.83
C GLN A 143 -6.97 -24.93 -11.29
N LYS A 144 -6.46 -25.17 -10.08
CA LYS A 144 -6.55 -26.48 -9.40
C LYS A 144 -7.99 -26.86 -9.03
N LEU A 145 -8.85 -25.88 -8.79
CA LEU A 145 -10.25 -26.07 -8.37
C LEU A 145 -11.25 -26.01 -9.54
N GLN A 146 -10.81 -25.58 -10.73
CA GLN A 146 -11.65 -25.33 -11.89
C GLN A 146 -12.57 -26.51 -12.23
N SER A 147 -12.04 -27.73 -12.23
CA SER A 147 -12.81 -28.95 -12.54
C SER A 147 -13.98 -29.17 -11.58
N ARG A 148 -13.78 -28.90 -10.28
CA ARG A 148 -14.82 -29.02 -9.26
C ARG A 148 -15.90 -27.97 -9.45
N PHE A 149 -15.52 -26.73 -9.78
CA PHE A 149 -16.50 -25.70 -10.10
C PHE A 149 -17.31 -26.08 -11.34
N ILE A 150 -16.66 -26.50 -12.43
CA ILE A 150 -17.36 -26.94 -13.66
C ILE A 150 -18.38 -28.04 -13.34
N GLN A 151 -17.98 -29.06 -12.57
CA GLN A 151 -18.86 -30.17 -12.19
C GLN A 151 -20.12 -29.70 -11.44
N GLN A 152 -20.01 -28.71 -10.57
CA GLN A 152 -21.17 -28.18 -9.82
C GLN A 152 -22.01 -27.22 -10.67
N LEU A 153 -21.36 -26.34 -11.42
CA LEU A 153 -22.03 -25.27 -12.17
C LEU A 153 -22.78 -25.78 -13.40
N VAL A 154 -22.28 -26.82 -14.07
CA VAL A 154 -22.98 -27.43 -15.22
C VAL A 154 -24.30 -28.08 -14.80
N GLN A 155 -24.45 -28.48 -13.53
CA GLN A 155 -25.71 -29.03 -13.01
C GLN A 155 -26.77 -27.95 -12.77
N LEU A 156 -26.36 -26.68 -12.70
CA LEU A 156 -27.25 -25.54 -12.50
C LEU A 156 -27.80 -25.07 -13.85
N GLN A 157 -28.84 -25.73 -14.35
CA GLN A 157 -29.58 -25.26 -15.54
C GLN A 157 -30.28 -23.92 -15.30
N THR A 158 -30.72 -23.67 -14.05
CA THR A 158 -31.30 -22.41 -13.62
C THR A 158 -30.75 -22.08 -12.23
N PRO A 159 -30.19 -20.87 -12.01
CA PRO A 159 -29.63 -20.50 -10.71
C PRO A 159 -30.72 -20.52 -9.61
N PRO A 160 -30.53 -21.30 -8.53
CA PRO A 160 -31.55 -21.44 -7.50
C PRO A 160 -31.55 -20.21 -6.57
N GLN A 161 -32.72 -19.59 -6.39
CA GLN A 161 -32.89 -18.44 -5.49
C GLN A 161 -32.85 -18.83 -4.01
N ASN A 162 -33.05 -20.11 -3.71
CA ASN A 162 -32.95 -20.73 -2.40
C ASN A 162 -32.35 -22.13 -2.53
N ASN A 163 -31.84 -22.71 -1.45
CA ASN A 163 -31.26 -24.04 -1.42
C ASN A 163 -30.13 -24.25 -2.44
N VAL A 164 -29.19 -23.29 -2.51
CA VAL A 164 -27.96 -23.49 -3.30
C VAL A 164 -27.30 -24.81 -2.86
N PRO A 165 -26.79 -25.63 -3.80
CA PRO A 165 -26.13 -26.88 -3.44
C PRO A 165 -25.05 -26.66 -2.39
N ARG A 166 -25.11 -27.42 -1.28
CA ARG A 166 -24.12 -27.30 -0.19
C ARG A 166 -22.70 -27.46 -0.71
N THR A 167 -22.50 -28.38 -1.65
CA THR A 167 -21.23 -28.60 -2.34
C THR A 167 -20.67 -27.35 -3.02
N LEU A 168 -21.52 -26.50 -3.62
CA LEU A 168 -21.09 -25.24 -4.21
C LEU A 168 -20.77 -24.20 -3.13
N HIS A 169 -21.61 -24.10 -2.10
CA HIS A 169 -21.35 -23.21 -0.95
C HIS A 169 -20.02 -23.57 -0.27
N ASP A 170 -19.79 -24.85 0.02
CA ASP A 170 -18.56 -25.36 0.64
C ASP A 170 -17.33 -25.13 -0.24
N LEU A 171 -17.48 -25.19 -1.57
CA LEU A 171 -16.39 -24.91 -2.51
C LEU A 171 -16.00 -23.44 -2.50
N ILE A 172 -16.97 -22.52 -2.49
CA ILE A 172 -16.75 -21.08 -2.35
C ILE A 172 -16.09 -20.78 -1.00
N GLN A 173 -16.65 -21.34 0.07
CA GLN A 173 -16.10 -21.27 1.43
C GLN A 173 -14.65 -21.76 1.51
N SER A 174 -14.31 -22.83 0.80
CA SER A 174 -12.93 -23.34 0.76
C SER A 174 -11.95 -22.36 0.12
N VAL A 175 -12.39 -21.60 -0.89
CA VAL A 175 -11.57 -20.53 -1.48
C VAL A 175 -11.47 -19.34 -0.53
N GLN A 176 -12.55 -18.98 0.17
CA GLN A 176 -12.54 -17.88 1.15
C GLN A 176 -11.74 -18.18 2.43
N LYS A 177 -11.35 -19.45 2.66
CA LYS A 177 -10.43 -19.83 3.74
C LYS A 177 -8.96 -19.58 3.41
N LEU A 178 -8.63 -19.28 2.15
CA LEU A 178 -7.29 -18.87 1.78
C LEU A 178 -7.01 -17.50 2.42
N SER A 179 -5.88 -17.36 3.10
CA SER A 179 -5.53 -16.16 3.87
C SER A 179 -5.61 -14.87 3.03
N PHE A 180 -5.15 -14.96 1.78
CA PHE A 180 -5.15 -13.85 0.83
C PHE A 180 -6.51 -13.54 0.17
N VAL A 181 -7.59 -14.26 0.50
CA VAL A 181 -8.93 -14.07 -0.09
C VAL A 181 -9.90 -13.51 0.96
N SER A 182 -10.36 -12.28 0.76
CA SER A 182 -11.35 -11.67 1.64
C SER A 182 -12.78 -12.11 1.28
N GLN A 183 -13.11 -12.14 -0.02
CA GLN A 183 -14.45 -12.43 -0.49
C GLN A 183 -14.47 -13.13 -1.84
N MET A 184 -15.51 -13.91 -2.09
CA MET A 184 -15.73 -14.57 -3.37
C MET A 184 -17.21 -14.52 -3.77
N ALA A 185 -17.44 -14.24 -5.05
CA ALA A 185 -18.75 -14.29 -5.68
C ALA A 185 -18.70 -15.12 -6.97
N VAL A 186 -19.79 -15.82 -7.26
CA VAL A 186 -20.01 -16.58 -8.49
C VAL A 186 -21.08 -15.88 -9.29
N TYR A 187 -20.78 -15.62 -10.57
CA TYR A 187 -21.73 -15.06 -11.52
C TYR A 187 -22.12 -16.09 -12.58
N LEU A 188 -23.40 -16.16 -12.89
CA LEU A 188 -23.97 -17.01 -13.93
C LEU A 188 -24.79 -16.16 -14.91
N PRO A 189 -24.80 -16.50 -16.21
CA PRO A 189 -25.64 -15.81 -17.18
C PRO A 189 -27.11 -16.09 -16.90
N ASP A 190 -27.97 -15.09 -17.11
CA ASP A 190 -29.41 -15.32 -17.22
C ASP A 190 -29.71 -15.85 -18.64
N SER A 191 -30.38 -17.01 -18.73
CA SER A 191 -30.69 -17.66 -20.00
C SER A 191 -31.84 -16.99 -20.76
N GLN A 192 -32.64 -16.15 -20.10
CA GLN A 192 -33.82 -15.52 -20.65
C GLN A 192 -33.64 -14.02 -20.92
N ASP A 193 -32.67 -13.39 -20.24
CA ASP A 193 -32.46 -11.94 -20.29
C ASP A 193 -30.98 -11.60 -20.36
N ASN A 194 -30.53 -11.04 -21.48
CA ASN A 194 -29.15 -10.67 -21.69
C ASN A 194 -28.74 -9.35 -20.98
N THR A 195 -29.66 -8.70 -20.27
CA THR A 195 -29.40 -7.51 -19.44
C THR A 195 -29.25 -7.83 -17.97
N ALA A 196 -29.34 -9.11 -17.59
CA ALA A 196 -29.25 -9.55 -16.21
C ALA A 196 -28.22 -10.68 -16.03
N ILE A 197 -27.67 -10.75 -14.84
CA ILE A 197 -26.77 -11.83 -14.38
C ILE A 197 -27.21 -12.30 -13.01
N TRP A 198 -26.93 -13.56 -12.69
CA TRP A 198 -27.16 -14.13 -11.37
C TRP A 198 -25.87 -14.08 -10.57
N SER A 199 -25.97 -13.68 -9.31
CA SER A 199 -24.85 -13.56 -8.38
C SER A 199 -25.11 -14.42 -7.16
N TYR A 200 -24.11 -15.16 -6.73
CA TYR A 200 -24.12 -15.80 -5.41
C TYR A 200 -22.81 -15.49 -4.71
N GLN A 201 -22.91 -14.99 -3.49
CA GLN A 201 -21.78 -14.65 -2.66
C GLN A 201 -21.98 -15.17 -1.25
N SER A 202 -20.88 -15.53 -0.62
CA SER A 202 -20.81 -15.80 0.81
C SER A 202 -20.08 -14.62 1.45
N PHE A 203 -20.65 -14.01 2.48
CA PHE A 203 -20.12 -12.75 3.02
C PHE A 203 -18.93 -12.98 3.95
N ASN A 204 -18.84 -14.17 4.57
CA ASN A 204 -17.78 -14.52 5.50
C ASN A 204 -17.49 -16.03 5.43
N TYR A 205 -16.22 -16.42 5.54
CA TYR A 205 -15.82 -17.83 5.57
C TYR A 205 -16.30 -18.60 6.84
N THR A 206 -16.83 -17.87 7.83
CA THR A 206 -17.46 -18.42 9.04
C THR A 206 -18.99 -18.51 8.93
N GLU A 207 -19.56 -18.00 7.84
CA GLU A 207 -21.00 -18.04 7.60
C GLU A 207 -21.47 -19.49 7.47
N GLN A 208 -22.42 -19.88 8.31
CA GLN A 208 -23.05 -21.19 8.21
C GLN A 208 -23.99 -21.23 7.00
N TYR A 209 -24.08 -22.39 6.36
CA TYR A 209 -24.99 -22.62 5.25
C TYR A 209 -26.45 -22.26 5.62
N ASP A 210 -27.04 -21.33 4.87
CA ASP A 210 -28.44 -20.95 4.99
C ASP A 210 -29.23 -21.41 3.75
N PRO A 211 -30.15 -22.39 3.86
CA PRO A 211 -30.98 -22.84 2.74
C PRO A 211 -31.94 -21.76 2.21
N LYS A 212 -32.16 -20.67 2.93
CA LYS A 212 -33.00 -19.55 2.46
C LYS A 212 -32.25 -18.59 1.55
N LYS A 213 -30.91 -18.62 1.56
CA LYS A 213 -30.09 -17.81 0.66
C LYS A 213 -29.87 -18.53 -0.66
N GLY A 214 -29.74 -17.75 -1.72
CA GLY A 214 -29.38 -18.28 -3.02
C GLY A 214 -28.92 -17.21 -3.98
N PHE A 215 -29.03 -17.50 -5.26
CA PHE A 215 -28.61 -16.57 -6.30
C PHE A 215 -29.54 -15.36 -6.35
N GLU A 216 -28.95 -14.18 -6.34
CA GLU A 216 -29.62 -12.91 -6.53
C GLU A 216 -29.52 -12.51 -7.99
N ARG A 217 -30.64 -12.03 -8.55
CA ARG A 217 -30.68 -11.52 -9.92
C ARG A 217 -30.27 -10.06 -9.92
N LEU A 218 -29.23 -9.72 -10.67
CA LEU A 218 -28.71 -8.36 -10.81
C LEU A 218 -28.96 -7.87 -12.22
N VAL A 219 -29.39 -6.60 -12.35
CA VAL A 219 -29.40 -5.90 -13.64
C VAL A 219 -27.99 -5.41 -13.91
N VAL A 220 -27.49 -5.67 -15.11
CA VAL A 220 -26.17 -5.24 -15.56
C VAL A 220 -26.15 -3.73 -15.69
N ALA A 221 -25.47 -3.06 -14.77
CA ALA A 221 -25.38 -1.61 -14.75
C ALA A 221 -23.95 -1.10 -14.59
N LYS A 222 -23.10 -1.82 -13.86
CA LYS A 222 -21.72 -1.42 -13.60
C LYS A 222 -20.77 -1.97 -14.66
N GLU A 223 -19.64 -1.30 -14.85
CA GLU A 223 -18.63 -1.68 -15.84
C GLU A 223 -18.17 -3.15 -15.70
N TYR A 224 -17.92 -3.63 -14.47
CA TYR A 224 -17.52 -5.02 -14.28
C TYR A 224 -18.65 -6.02 -14.56
N GLU A 225 -19.92 -5.63 -14.37
CA GLU A 225 -21.08 -6.47 -14.69
C GLU A 225 -21.24 -6.57 -16.21
N GLN A 226 -21.00 -5.46 -16.92
CA GLN A 226 -20.95 -5.43 -18.39
C GLN A 226 -19.84 -6.34 -18.91
N ALA A 227 -18.63 -6.25 -18.32
CA ALA A 227 -17.50 -7.11 -18.68
C ALA A 227 -17.78 -8.60 -18.46
N ILE A 228 -18.43 -8.95 -17.35
CA ILE A 228 -18.88 -10.33 -17.08
C ILE A 228 -19.90 -10.78 -18.13
N GLN A 229 -20.86 -9.92 -18.46
CA GLN A 229 -21.90 -10.22 -19.44
C GLN A 229 -21.33 -10.41 -20.86
N GLU A 230 -20.38 -9.57 -21.27
CA GLU A 230 -19.65 -9.72 -22.53
C GLU A 230 -18.82 -11.02 -22.55
N ALA A 231 -18.19 -11.39 -21.42
CA ALA A 231 -17.46 -12.66 -21.31
C ALA A 231 -18.38 -13.88 -21.52
N PHE A 232 -19.63 -13.85 -21.05
CA PHE A 232 -20.62 -14.90 -21.33
C PHE A 232 -21.02 -14.98 -22.81
N GLN A 233 -20.92 -13.86 -23.53
CA GLN A 233 -21.18 -13.76 -24.97
C GLN A 233 -19.95 -14.10 -25.82
N GLY A 234 -18.83 -14.47 -25.19
CA GLY A 234 -17.58 -14.83 -25.87
C GLY A 234 -16.67 -13.64 -26.18
N GLN A 235 -16.90 -12.48 -25.56
CA GLN A 235 -16.11 -11.25 -25.70
C GLN A 235 -15.44 -10.88 -24.36
N PRO A 236 -14.37 -11.56 -23.94
CA PRO A 236 -13.76 -11.37 -22.61
C PRO A 236 -12.77 -10.18 -22.55
N GLU A 237 -12.67 -9.36 -23.58
CA GLU A 237 -11.65 -8.30 -23.70
C GLU A 237 -11.77 -7.27 -22.58
N LEU A 238 -12.99 -6.80 -22.28
CA LEU A 238 -13.21 -5.84 -21.20
C LEU A 238 -12.86 -6.43 -19.84
N LEU A 239 -13.15 -7.73 -19.63
CA LEU A 239 -12.83 -8.41 -18.38
C LEU A 239 -11.31 -8.55 -18.18
N LYS A 240 -10.55 -8.80 -19.25
CA LYS A 240 -9.08 -8.78 -19.22
C LYS A 240 -8.55 -7.39 -18.86
N VAL A 241 -9.09 -6.34 -19.48
CA VAL A 241 -8.71 -4.95 -19.14
C VAL A 241 -8.96 -4.64 -17.67
N ILE A 242 -10.09 -5.09 -17.11
CA ILE A 242 -10.39 -4.91 -15.68
C ILE A 242 -9.39 -5.70 -14.81
N ASN A 243 -9.09 -6.94 -15.18
CA ASN A 243 -8.10 -7.77 -14.49
C ASN A 243 -6.68 -7.21 -14.54
N ASP A 244 -6.32 -6.41 -15.55
CA ASP A 244 -4.99 -5.80 -15.65
C ASP A 244 -4.84 -4.54 -14.78
N ARG A 245 -5.94 -3.97 -14.25
CA ARG A 245 -5.91 -2.77 -13.39
C ARG A 245 -5.28 -3.06 -12.03
N THR A 246 -4.57 -2.09 -11.44
CA THR A 246 -4.08 -2.20 -10.06
C THR A 246 -5.23 -2.38 -9.08
N GLY A 247 -5.16 -3.43 -8.26
CA GLY A 247 -6.15 -3.72 -7.23
C GLY A 247 -6.27 -5.22 -6.90
N PHE A 248 -6.82 -5.50 -5.72
CA PHE A 248 -7.03 -6.84 -5.19
C PHE A 248 -8.39 -7.41 -5.61
N THR A 249 -8.72 -7.29 -6.89
CA THR A 249 -9.91 -7.93 -7.46
C THR A 249 -9.51 -8.64 -8.72
N TRP A 250 -9.97 -9.88 -8.84
CA TRP A 250 -9.69 -10.72 -9.97
C TRP A 250 -10.94 -11.47 -10.42
N TYR A 251 -11.15 -11.51 -11.73
CA TYR A 251 -12.27 -12.17 -12.37
C TYR A 251 -11.77 -13.38 -13.16
N TYR A 252 -12.24 -14.57 -12.81
CA TYR A 252 -11.83 -15.82 -13.44
C TYR A 252 -12.95 -16.43 -14.27
N ASP A 253 -12.69 -16.59 -15.57
CA ASP A 253 -13.60 -17.24 -16.50
C ASP A 253 -13.59 -18.76 -16.31
N ILE A 254 -14.72 -19.32 -15.91
CA ILE A 254 -14.92 -20.76 -15.94
C ILE A 254 -15.49 -21.13 -17.29
N LYS A 255 -14.68 -21.82 -18.09
CA LYS A 255 -15.05 -22.31 -19.41
C LYS A 255 -15.45 -23.78 -19.35
N ASN A 256 -16.46 -24.14 -20.12
CA ASN A 256 -16.83 -25.53 -20.35
C ASN A 256 -15.83 -26.19 -21.34
N PRO A 257 -15.91 -27.52 -21.57
CA PRO A 257 -15.03 -28.21 -22.53
C PRO A 257 -15.11 -27.70 -23.97
N GLN A 258 -16.15 -26.95 -24.34
CA GLN A 258 -16.32 -26.33 -25.66
C GLN A 258 -15.68 -24.94 -25.74
N GLY A 259 -15.03 -24.47 -24.67
CA GLY A 259 -14.39 -23.16 -24.59
C GLY A 259 -15.35 -22.00 -24.29
N LYS A 260 -16.64 -22.27 -24.07
CA LYS A 260 -17.65 -21.25 -23.72
C LYS A 260 -17.59 -20.93 -22.22
N THR A 261 -17.58 -19.65 -21.86
CA THR A 261 -17.69 -19.19 -20.48
C THR A 261 -19.08 -19.52 -19.93
N ILE A 262 -19.13 -20.32 -18.86
CA ILE A 262 -20.37 -20.74 -18.18
C ILE A 262 -20.57 -20.06 -16.84
N ALA A 263 -19.50 -19.53 -16.25
CA ALA A 263 -19.54 -18.75 -15.02
C ALA A 263 -18.32 -17.83 -14.96
N VAL A 264 -18.44 -16.73 -14.21
CA VAL A 264 -17.30 -15.90 -13.84
C VAL A 264 -17.21 -15.88 -12.31
N LEU A 265 -16.02 -16.19 -11.80
CA LEU A 265 -15.73 -16.04 -10.38
C LEU A 265 -15.12 -14.66 -10.14
N ARG A 266 -15.66 -13.89 -9.19
CA ARG A 266 -14.98 -12.69 -8.69
C ARG A 266 -14.35 -13.04 -7.36
N ILE A 267 -13.06 -12.80 -7.25
CA ILE A 267 -12.26 -13.02 -6.04
C ILE A 267 -11.70 -11.67 -5.62
N ASN A 268 -12.07 -11.24 -4.41
CA ASN A 268 -11.49 -10.07 -3.79
C ASN A 268 -10.38 -10.58 -2.85
N GLY A 269 -9.19 -10.02 -3.01
CA GLY A 269 -8.06 -10.30 -2.13
C GLY A 269 -8.17 -9.54 -0.81
N ASP A 270 -7.41 -9.97 0.17
CA ASP A 270 -7.16 -9.20 1.38
C ASP A 270 -6.00 -8.22 1.13
N PRO A 271 -6.22 -6.89 1.18
CA PRO A 271 -5.16 -5.91 1.02
C PRO A 271 -4.17 -5.88 2.20
N ASP A 272 -4.50 -6.52 3.33
CA ASP A 272 -3.65 -6.59 4.52
C ASP A 272 -2.76 -7.84 4.53
N GLU A 273 -2.93 -8.76 3.58
CA GLU A 273 -2.11 -9.97 3.47
C GLU A 273 -0.66 -9.64 3.07
N ASP A 274 0.28 -10.31 3.73
CA ASP A 274 1.71 -10.28 3.39
C ASP A 274 1.98 -11.20 2.19
N PHE A 275 2.47 -10.62 1.09
CA PHE A 275 2.81 -11.35 -0.12
C PHE A 275 4.33 -11.55 -0.32
N ARG A 276 5.17 -11.18 0.67
CA ARG A 276 6.66 -11.20 0.62
C ARG A 276 7.23 -12.55 0.24
N GLU A 277 6.61 -13.63 0.70
CA GLU A 277 7.11 -15.00 0.46
C GLU A 277 6.84 -15.50 -0.96
N TYR A 278 5.99 -14.82 -1.73
CA TYR A 278 5.58 -15.26 -3.05
C TYR A 278 6.41 -14.58 -4.14
N GLN A 279 7.38 -15.32 -4.67
CA GLN A 279 8.13 -14.89 -5.85
C GLN A 279 7.30 -15.18 -7.11
N ILE A 280 7.07 -14.15 -7.91
CA ILE A 280 6.61 -14.34 -9.29
C ILE A 280 7.81 -14.92 -10.04
N ALA A 281 7.66 -16.13 -10.60
CA ALA A 281 8.66 -16.65 -11.52
C ALA A 281 8.58 -15.82 -12.81
N ASP A 282 9.63 -15.03 -13.07
CA ASP A 282 9.83 -14.31 -14.34
C ASP A 282 10.00 -15.28 -15.53
#